data_AF-A0A1M5D855-F1
#
_entry.id   AF-A0A1M5D855-F1
#
_cell.length_a   1.000
_cell.length_b   1.000
_cell.length_c   1.000
_cell.angle_alpha   90.00
_cell.angle_beta   90.00
_cell.angle_gamma   90.00
#
_symmetry.space_group_name_H-M   'P 1'
#
loop_
_entity.id
_entity.type
_entity.pdbx_description
1 polymer ?
#
loop_
_entity_poly.entity_id
_entity_poly.type
_entity_poly.pdbx_seq_one_letter_code
_entity_poly.pdbx_strand_id
1 'polypeptide(L)'
;MKFFKRSSIVGILFLMVFAQASEVERPTYELNFETDLPVTLAAGGMFGIGMFLYSRMDTPETLKDKGDLLPWDKPLAGRYSETADKASDIGSVLAIAPLVVGGIAWHDGSSTGKEFATFTVMFVQAIGIGNGINVAMRSLEIWPRPYMYAESGEGREKAESAKSEAYGSFFSGHATAAFTVATFTDQWFRTAYPNSPYKGIMRASAYSLATLESVLRIAAGKHYFTGVLVGALVGTGVSFGILEMHKNRDEKYSFWVGPNVAGITLRF
;
A
#
# COMPACT_ATOMS: atom_id res chain seq x y z
N MET A 1 4.58 -38.83 21.74
CA MET A 1 5.15 -38.18 20.53
C MET A 1 4.08 -38.10 19.43
N LYS A 2 3.19 -37.09 19.50
CA LYS A 2 2.12 -36.85 18.50
C LYS A 2 1.83 -35.34 18.43
N PHE A 3 2.74 -34.59 17.82
CA PHE A 3 2.57 -33.15 17.56
C PHE A 3 3.27 -32.78 16.24
N PHE A 4 2.81 -33.31 15.10
CA PHE A 4 3.31 -32.87 13.80
C PHE A 4 2.35 -33.25 12.65
N LYS A 5 1.08 -32.83 12.71
CA LYS A 5 0.13 -33.02 11.58
C LYS A 5 -0.91 -31.89 11.39
N ARG A 6 -0.59 -30.65 11.75
CA ARG A 6 -1.48 -29.50 11.45
C ARG A 6 -0.84 -28.30 10.75
N SER A 7 0.48 -28.31 10.53
CA SER A 7 1.18 -27.17 9.91
C SER A 7 1.18 -27.18 8.37
N SER A 8 0.75 -28.27 7.74
CA SER A 8 0.78 -28.39 6.27
C SER A 8 -0.49 -27.83 5.59
N ILE A 9 -1.60 -27.67 6.32
CA ILE A 9 -2.87 -27.25 5.73
C ILE A 9 -2.92 -25.73 5.49
N VAL A 10 -2.24 -24.94 6.32
CA VAL A 10 -2.18 -23.47 6.17
C VAL A 10 -1.26 -23.06 5.01
N GLY A 11 -0.18 -23.81 4.75
CA GLY A 11 0.69 -23.57 3.59
C GLY A 11 0.05 -23.94 2.24
N ILE A 12 -0.83 -24.95 2.23
CA ILE A 12 -1.53 -25.40 1.01
C ILE A 12 -2.65 -24.43 0.64
N LEU A 13 -3.33 -23.81 1.61
CA LEU A 13 -4.33 -22.76 1.35
C LEU A 13 -3.72 -21.46 0.79
N PHE A 14 -2.48 -21.13 1.16
CA PHE A 14 -1.77 -19.96 0.60
C PHE A 14 -1.28 -20.21 -0.85
N LEU A 15 -0.96 -21.46 -1.20
CA LEU A 15 -0.52 -21.85 -2.55
C LEU A 15 -1.67 -22.03 -3.55
N MET A 16 -2.87 -22.40 -3.09
CA MET A 16 -4.02 -22.62 -3.99
C MET A 16 -4.61 -21.33 -4.59
N VAL A 17 -4.34 -20.15 -4.01
CA VAL A 17 -4.73 -18.85 -4.61
C VAL A 17 -3.87 -18.51 -5.85
N PHE A 18 -2.75 -19.23 -6.07
CA PHE A 18 -1.87 -19.01 -7.22
C PHE A 18 -2.17 -19.89 -8.43
N ALA A 19 -3.07 -20.87 -8.30
CA ALA A 19 -3.34 -21.88 -9.33
C ALA A 19 -4.78 -21.77 -9.88
N GLN A 20 -5.11 -20.64 -10.49
CA GLN A 20 -6.11 -20.61 -11.54
C GLN A 20 -5.52 -19.91 -12.76
N ALA A 21 -5.05 -20.71 -13.71
CA ALA A 21 -4.99 -20.33 -15.10
C ALA A 21 -6.38 -20.57 -15.70
N SER A 22 -7.33 -19.67 -15.42
CA SER A 22 -8.37 -19.42 -16.40
C SER A 22 -7.73 -18.62 -17.53
N GLU A 23 -8.17 -18.84 -18.77
CA GLU A 23 -7.94 -17.88 -19.85
C GLU A 23 -8.66 -16.58 -19.47
N VAL A 24 -7.97 -15.76 -18.67
CA VAL A 24 -8.48 -14.45 -18.27
C VAL A 24 -8.32 -13.57 -19.49
N GLU A 25 -9.45 -13.24 -20.11
CA GLU A 25 -9.63 -12.08 -20.98
C GLU A 25 -8.72 -10.95 -20.49
N ARG A 26 -7.74 -10.54 -21.33
CA ARG A 26 -6.75 -9.51 -20.98
C ARG A 26 -7.51 -8.29 -20.47
N PRO A 27 -7.50 -7.98 -19.16
CA PRO A 27 -8.28 -6.86 -18.68
C PRO A 27 -7.69 -5.59 -19.28
N THR A 28 -8.51 -4.87 -20.04
CA THR A 28 -8.16 -3.55 -20.57
C THR A 28 -8.65 -2.49 -19.61
N TYR A 29 -7.95 -1.36 -19.58
CA TYR A 29 -8.29 -0.23 -18.73
C TYR A 29 -8.39 1.01 -19.58
N GLU A 30 -9.27 1.93 -19.19
CA GLU A 30 -9.41 3.21 -19.87
C GLU A 30 -9.57 4.36 -18.89
N LEU A 31 -9.09 5.52 -19.33
CA LEU A 31 -9.33 6.77 -18.64
C LEU A 31 -10.62 7.39 -19.17
N ASN A 32 -11.45 7.89 -18.27
CA ASN A 32 -12.66 8.64 -18.54
C ASN A 32 -12.65 9.90 -17.67
N PHE A 33 -12.74 11.07 -18.31
CA PHE A 33 -12.72 12.35 -17.62
C PHE A 33 -13.73 12.49 -16.47
N GLU A 34 -14.94 11.93 -16.61
CA GLU A 34 -15.99 11.97 -15.57
C GLU A 34 -15.60 11.20 -14.31
N THR A 35 -14.74 10.19 -14.44
CA THR A 35 -14.25 9.38 -13.32
C THR A 35 -12.89 9.88 -12.84
N ASP A 36 -11.97 10.09 -13.78
CA ASP A 36 -10.59 10.47 -13.49
C ASP A 36 -10.44 11.85 -12.87
N LEU A 37 -11.24 12.84 -13.29
CA LEU A 37 -11.13 14.18 -12.72
C LEU A 37 -11.52 14.18 -11.23
N PRO A 38 -12.69 13.67 -10.81
CA PRO A 38 -13.02 13.55 -9.40
C PRO A 38 -12.02 12.72 -8.60
N VAL A 39 -11.56 11.57 -9.13
CA VAL A 39 -10.60 10.71 -8.44
C VAL A 39 -9.26 11.41 -8.24
N THR A 40 -8.76 12.10 -9.27
CA THR A 40 -7.51 12.85 -9.21
C THR A 40 -7.61 14.04 -8.25
N LEU A 41 -8.73 14.77 -8.27
CA LEU A 41 -9.00 15.85 -7.32
C LEU A 41 -9.11 15.33 -5.89
N ALA A 42 -9.76 14.18 -5.68
CA ALA A 42 -9.83 13.54 -4.37
C ALA A 42 -8.45 13.11 -3.88
N ALA A 43 -7.62 12.52 -4.75
CA ALA A 43 -6.25 12.14 -4.44
C ALA A 43 -5.41 13.34 -4.01
N GLY A 44 -5.41 14.41 -4.81
CA GLY A 44 -4.68 15.65 -4.52
C GLY A 44 -5.22 16.38 -3.29
N GLY A 45 -6.54 16.45 -3.14
CA GLY A 45 -7.21 17.09 -2.01
C GLY A 45 -6.93 16.37 -0.68
N MET A 46 -7.08 15.04 -0.64
CA MET A 46 -6.75 14.24 0.54
C MET A 46 -5.28 14.38 0.93
N PHE A 47 -4.39 14.33 -0.05
CA PHE A 47 -2.96 14.52 0.20
C PHE A 47 -2.66 15.93 0.71
N GLY A 48 -3.23 16.97 0.09
CA GLY A 48 -3.06 18.36 0.51
C GLY A 48 -3.59 18.63 1.91
N ILE A 49 -4.79 18.15 2.24
CA ILE A 49 -5.38 18.24 3.59
C ILE A 49 -4.51 17.48 4.59
N GLY A 50 -4.10 16.25 4.26
CA GLY A 50 -3.20 15.47 5.10
C GLY A 50 -1.91 16.22 5.39
N MET A 51 -1.24 16.75 4.36
CA MET A 51 0.00 17.51 4.51
C MET A 51 -0.19 18.79 5.32
N PHE A 52 -1.32 19.48 5.15
CA PHE A 52 -1.67 20.62 5.98
C PHE A 52 -1.79 20.22 7.46
N LEU A 53 -2.57 19.19 7.78
CA LEU A 53 -2.71 18.69 9.15
C LEU A 53 -1.37 18.21 9.73
N TYR A 54 -0.57 17.50 8.93
CA TYR A 54 0.76 17.05 9.29
C TYR A 54 1.71 18.21 9.64
N SER A 55 1.67 19.29 8.88
CA SER A 55 2.48 20.49 9.13
C SER A 55 2.09 21.24 10.41
N ARG A 56 0.92 20.90 10.97
CA ARG A 56 0.34 21.50 12.16
C ARG A 56 0.42 20.58 13.38
N MET A 57 1.07 19.42 13.28
CA MET A 57 1.29 18.53 14.40
C MET A 57 2.20 19.19 15.44
N ASP A 58 1.74 19.20 16.69
CA ASP A 58 2.49 19.68 17.84
C ASP A 58 3.10 18.49 18.59
N THR A 59 4.12 18.74 19.41
CA THR A 59 4.66 17.69 20.29
C THR A 59 3.79 17.59 21.54
N PRO A 60 3.15 16.45 21.82
CA PRO A 60 2.39 16.25 23.06
C PRO A 60 3.27 16.42 24.30
N GLU A 61 2.73 17.01 25.36
CA GLU A 61 3.44 17.20 26.63
C GLU A 61 3.78 15.88 27.34
N THR A 62 2.96 14.85 27.12
CA THR A 62 3.11 13.54 27.74
C THR A 62 3.12 12.43 26.71
N LEU A 63 3.99 11.44 26.93
CA LEU A 63 4.03 10.24 26.11
C LEU A 63 2.90 9.29 26.56
N LYS A 64 2.11 8.77 25.60
CA LYS A 64 1.07 7.77 25.86
C LYS A 64 1.65 6.53 26.53
N ASP A 65 0.91 5.87 27.42
CA ASP A 65 1.39 4.68 28.10
C ASP A 65 1.51 3.48 27.14
N LYS A 66 2.64 2.76 27.17
CA LYS A 66 2.85 1.55 26.36
C LYS A 66 1.91 0.40 26.75
N GLY A 67 1.34 0.44 27.96
CA GLY A 67 0.35 -0.48 28.50
C GLY A 67 -0.98 -0.45 27.76
N ASP A 68 -1.30 0.64 27.07
CA ASP A 68 -2.53 0.81 26.29
C ASP A 68 -2.42 0.28 24.84
N LEU A 69 -1.22 -0.13 24.42
CA LEU A 69 -1.02 -0.76 23.10
C LEU A 69 -1.71 -2.13 23.00
N LEU A 70 -1.97 -2.58 21.78
CA LEU A 70 -2.46 -3.94 21.53
C LEU A 70 -1.42 -4.99 21.97
N PRO A 71 -1.84 -6.19 22.42
CA PRO A 71 -0.92 -7.20 22.98
C PRO A 71 0.24 -7.60 22.07
N TRP A 72 0.03 -7.60 20.75
CA TRP A 72 1.07 -7.91 19.75
C TRP A 72 1.98 -6.72 19.41
N ASP A 73 1.55 -5.49 19.70
CA ASP A 73 2.34 -4.28 19.47
C ASP A 73 3.18 -3.89 20.69
N LYS A 74 2.73 -4.21 21.91
CA LYS A 74 3.47 -3.98 23.16
C LYS A 74 4.94 -4.43 23.11
N PRO A 75 5.29 -5.64 22.62
CA PRO A 75 6.67 -6.11 22.60
C PRO A 75 7.60 -5.30 21.69
N LEU A 76 7.04 -4.48 20.78
CA LEU A 76 7.77 -3.66 19.84
C LEU A 76 8.15 -2.29 20.43
N ALA A 77 7.43 -1.82 21.45
CA ALA A 77 7.72 -0.55 22.11
C ALA A 77 9.16 -0.55 22.67
N GLY A 78 9.94 0.46 22.31
CA GLY A 78 11.33 0.63 22.69
C GLY A 78 12.34 -0.02 21.75
N ARG A 79 11.90 -0.74 20.71
CA ARG A 79 12.81 -1.30 19.69
C ARG A 79 13.19 -0.25 18.66
N TYR A 80 14.44 -0.32 18.23
CA TYR A 80 14.98 0.50 17.13
C TYR A 80 16.17 -0.21 16.49
N SER A 81 16.34 -0.02 15.18
CA SER A 81 17.52 -0.42 14.42
C SER A 81 17.80 0.62 13.36
N GLU A 82 18.91 1.35 13.48
CA GLU A 82 19.29 2.36 12.48
C GLU A 82 19.58 1.71 11.11
N THR A 83 20.16 0.51 11.10
CA THR A 83 20.41 -0.24 9.86
C THR A 83 19.10 -0.56 9.13
N ALA A 84 18.06 -0.99 9.84
CA ALA A 84 16.76 -1.25 9.23
C ALA A 84 16.11 0.05 8.71
N ASP A 85 16.28 1.17 9.42
CA ASP A 85 15.80 2.49 8.98
C ASP A 85 16.41 2.85 7.62
N LYS A 86 17.74 2.85 7.55
CA LYS A 86 18.50 3.12 6.32
C LYS A 86 18.15 2.15 5.18
N ALA A 87 18.02 0.86 5.49
CA ALA A 87 17.65 -0.14 4.49
C ALA A 87 16.26 0.11 3.89
N SER A 88 15.27 0.44 4.71
CA SER A 88 13.92 0.77 4.24
C SER A 88 13.86 2.07 3.42
N ASP A 89 14.62 3.09 3.84
CA ASP A 89 14.69 4.35 3.09
C ASP A 89 15.34 4.14 1.71
N ILE A 90 16.35 3.27 1.59
CA ILE A 90 16.92 2.86 0.29
C ILE A 90 15.92 2.01 -0.51
N GLY A 91 15.21 1.09 0.15
CA GLY A 91 14.20 0.23 -0.45
C GLY A 91 13.09 1.01 -1.18
N SER A 92 12.82 2.24 -0.73
CA SER A 92 11.86 3.16 -1.37
C SER A 92 12.20 3.49 -2.83
N VAL A 93 13.45 3.30 -3.29
CA VAL A 93 13.82 3.40 -4.72
C VAL A 93 13.03 2.41 -5.58
N LEU A 94 12.61 1.27 -5.03
CA LEU A 94 11.81 0.28 -5.74
C LEU A 94 10.38 0.78 -6.06
N ALA A 95 9.98 1.96 -5.57
CA ALA A 95 8.68 2.55 -5.88
C ALA A 95 8.44 2.78 -7.38
N ILE A 96 9.51 2.88 -8.19
CA ILE A 96 9.42 3.03 -9.65
C ILE A 96 9.13 1.72 -10.39
N ALA A 97 9.14 0.56 -9.71
CA ALA A 97 9.00 -0.75 -10.35
C ALA A 97 7.81 -0.89 -11.31
N PRO A 98 6.59 -0.36 -11.02
CA PRO A 98 5.48 -0.44 -11.96
C PRO A 98 5.77 0.31 -13.27
N LEU A 99 6.41 1.49 -13.17
CA LEU A 99 6.79 2.29 -14.33
C LEU A 99 7.90 1.63 -15.14
N VAL A 100 8.82 0.92 -14.48
CA VAL A 100 9.85 0.13 -15.18
C VAL A 100 9.20 -1.03 -15.95
N VAL A 101 8.30 -1.79 -15.33
CA VAL A 101 7.56 -2.87 -16.00
C VAL A 101 6.75 -2.32 -17.18
N GLY A 102 6.02 -1.23 -16.96
CA GLY A 102 5.25 -0.56 -18.01
C GLY A 102 6.13 -0.03 -19.14
N GLY A 103 7.28 0.56 -18.81
CA GLY A 103 8.20 1.13 -19.79
C GLY A 103 8.86 0.05 -20.65
N ILE A 104 9.22 -1.09 -20.06
CA ILE A 104 9.71 -2.26 -20.81
C ILE A 104 8.62 -2.78 -21.75
N ALA A 105 7.40 -2.95 -21.25
CA ALA A 105 6.27 -3.42 -22.06
C ALA A 105 5.92 -2.44 -23.19
N TRP A 106 6.07 -1.14 -22.98
CA TRP A 106 5.88 -0.16 -24.03
C TRP A 106 7.00 -0.23 -25.07
N HIS A 107 8.25 -0.35 -24.64
CA HIS A 107 9.41 -0.43 -25.52
C HIS A 107 9.41 -1.69 -26.40
N ASP A 108 9.00 -2.85 -25.87
CA ASP A 108 8.98 -4.11 -26.62
C ASP A 108 7.69 -4.33 -27.46
N GLY A 109 6.74 -3.41 -27.38
CA GLY A 109 5.48 -3.44 -28.14
C GLY A 109 4.36 -4.28 -27.50
N SER A 110 4.57 -4.83 -26.31
CA SER A 110 3.53 -5.58 -25.56
C SER A 110 2.43 -4.67 -24.97
N SER A 111 2.75 -3.39 -24.79
CA SER A 111 1.84 -2.32 -24.34
C SER A 111 1.86 -1.17 -25.33
N THR A 112 0.70 -0.60 -25.61
CA THR A 112 0.58 0.67 -26.34
C THR A 112 0.98 1.85 -25.44
N GLY A 113 1.33 2.99 -26.05
CA GLY A 113 1.57 4.23 -25.30
C GLY A 113 0.33 4.72 -24.53
N LYS A 114 -0.88 4.44 -25.06
CA LYS A 114 -2.15 4.73 -24.37
C LYS A 114 -2.28 3.90 -23.10
N GLU A 115 -2.10 2.58 -23.19
CA GLU A 115 -2.13 1.69 -22.01
C GLU A 115 -1.07 2.09 -20.99
N PHE A 116 0.13 2.48 -21.44
CA PHE A 116 1.18 2.94 -20.53
C PHE A 116 0.77 4.20 -19.75
N ALA A 117 0.21 5.19 -20.46
CA ALA A 117 -0.31 6.41 -19.84
C ALA A 117 -1.47 6.13 -18.88
N THR A 118 -2.42 5.27 -19.27
CA THR A 118 -3.57 4.88 -18.45
C THR A 118 -3.13 4.25 -17.13
N PHE A 119 -2.26 3.24 -17.17
CA PHE A 119 -1.74 2.61 -15.96
C PHE A 119 -0.93 3.58 -15.09
N THR A 120 -0.18 4.50 -15.71
CA THR A 120 0.57 5.53 -14.98
C THR A 120 -0.36 6.45 -14.18
N VAL A 121 -1.44 6.95 -14.80
CA VAL A 121 -2.43 7.80 -14.14
C VAL A 121 -3.08 7.06 -12.97
N MET A 122 -3.54 5.83 -13.20
CA MET A 122 -4.15 4.99 -12.17
C MET A 122 -3.18 4.73 -10.99
N PHE A 123 -1.91 4.44 -11.29
CA PHE A 123 -0.89 4.23 -10.26
C PHE A 123 -0.67 5.50 -9.42
N VAL A 124 -0.57 6.66 -10.07
CA VAL A 124 -0.42 7.95 -9.38
C VAL A 124 -1.64 8.28 -8.51
N GLN A 125 -2.86 8.03 -9.01
CA GLN A 125 -4.09 8.19 -8.23
C GLN A 125 -4.09 7.28 -7.00
N ALA A 126 -3.74 6.00 -7.15
CA ALA A 126 -3.70 5.04 -6.05
C ALA A 126 -2.65 5.41 -4.98
N ILE A 127 -1.46 5.84 -5.41
CA ILE A 127 -0.42 6.37 -4.50
C ILE A 127 -0.92 7.63 -3.78
N GLY A 128 -1.52 8.57 -4.51
CA GLY A 128 -2.03 9.83 -3.96
C GLY A 128 -3.12 9.61 -2.91
N ILE A 129 -4.11 8.76 -3.21
CA ILE A 129 -5.19 8.43 -2.27
C ILE A 129 -4.64 7.67 -1.06
N GLY A 130 -3.86 6.60 -1.30
CA GLY A 130 -3.31 5.77 -0.21
C GLY A 130 -2.45 6.58 0.76
N ASN A 131 -1.54 7.41 0.24
CA ASN A 131 -0.71 8.28 1.07
C ASN A 131 -1.48 9.47 1.63
N GLY A 132 -2.49 10.00 0.93
CA GLY A 132 -3.35 11.05 1.47
C GLY A 132 -4.10 10.61 2.72
N ILE A 133 -4.69 9.41 2.67
CA ILE A 133 -5.31 8.76 3.85
C ILE A 133 -4.25 8.58 4.95
N ASN A 134 -3.06 8.10 4.60
CA ASN A 134 -1.99 7.86 5.56
C ASN A 134 -1.60 9.15 6.32
N VAL A 135 -1.31 10.23 5.61
CA VAL A 135 -0.83 11.47 6.23
C VAL A 135 -1.94 12.09 7.10
N ALA A 136 -3.20 12.05 6.67
CA ALA A 136 -4.33 12.51 7.48
C ALA A 136 -4.50 11.67 8.77
N MET A 137 -4.35 10.35 8.70
CA MET A 137 -4.41 9.49 9.88
C MET A 137 -3.22 9.72 10.82
N ARG A 138 -2.06 10.00 10.25
CA ARG A 138 -0.83 10.26 11.01
C ARG A 138 -0.96 11.51 11.89
N SER A 139 -1.62 12.55 11.40
CA SER A 139 -1.87 13.78 12.16
C SER A 139 -2.83 13.60 13.35
N LEU A 140 -3.49 12.46 13.49
CA LEU A 140 -4.32 12.16 14.66
C LEU A 140 -3.50 11.69 15.87
N GLU A 141 -2.18 11.51 15.71
CA GLU A 141 -1.25 11.19 16.80
C GLU A 141 -1.70 10.00 17.67
N ILE A 142 -2.34 9.00 17.05
CA ILE A 142 -2.97 7.88 17.76
C ILE A 142 -1.94 7.14 18.63
N TRP A 143 -0.74 6.91 18.09
CA TRP A 143 0.36 6.26 18.80
C TRP A 143 1.71 6.86 18.43
N PRO A 144 2.58 7.16 19.40
CA PRO A 144 3.97 7.48 19.12
C PRO A 144 4.72 6.28 18.58
N ARG A 145 5.76 6.54 17.78
CA ARG A 145 6.59 5.51 17.16
C ARG A 145 7.25 4.62 18.21
N PRO A 146 7.43 3.31 17.92
CA PRO A 146 8.04 2.38 18.87
C PRO A 146 9.35 2.88 19.51
N TYR A 147 10.24 3.52 18.75
CA TYR A 147 11.52 4.02 19.29
C TYR A 147 11.36 5.09 20.38
N MET A 148 10.21 5.76 20.48
CA MET A 148 9.95 6.79 21.51
C MET A 148 10.00 6.23 22.94
N TYR A 149 9.83 4.91 23.09
CA TYR A 149 9.91 4.20 24.37
C TYR A 149 11.29 3.60 24.66
N ALA A 150 12.30 3.88 23.83
CA ALA A 150 13.64 3.33 24.03
C ALA A 150 14.33 4.00 25.22
N GLU A 151 14.79 3.20 26.18
CA GLU A 151 15.40 3.69 27.43
C GLU A 151 16.92 3.89 27.30
N SER A 152 17.56 3.32 26.27
CA SER A 152 19.01 3.44 26.03
C SER A 152 19.38 3.22 24.55
N GLY A 153 20.66 3.48 24.22
CA GLY A 153 21.26 3.25 22.91
C GLY A 153 20.73 4.16 21.79
N GLU A 154 20.94 3.77 20.54
CA GLU A 154 20.55 4.54 19.36
C GLU A 154 19.05 4.90 19.33
N GLY A 155 18.19 4.03 19.88
CA GLY A 155 16.75 4.29 19.98
C GLY A 155 16.44 5.47 20.90
N ARG A 156 17.16 5.59 22.02
CA ARG A 156 17.01 6.71 22.96
C ARG A 156 17.47 8.01 22.32
N GLU A 157 18.61 8.02 21.65
CA GLU A 157 19.13 9.18 20.90
C GLU A 157 18.14 9.62 19.79
N LYS A 158 17.52 8.64 19.10
CA LYS A 158 16.49 8.91 18.10
C LYS A 158 15.22 9.52 18.70
N ALA A 159 14.84 9.09 19.92
CA ALA A 159 13.70 9.64 20.65
C ALA A 159 13.98 11.07 21.16
N GLU A 160 15.19 11.36 21.64
CA GLU A 160 15.59 12.70 22.11
C GLU A 160 15.60 13.74 20.99
N SER A 161 15.94 13.33 19.77
CA SER A 161 15.95 14.17 18.57
C SER A 161 14.63 14.14 17.78
N ALA A 162 13.59 13.47 18.32
CA ALA A 162 12.32 13.30 17.64
C ALA A 162 11.53 14.60 17.55
N LYS A 163 10.91 14.82 16.39
CA LYS A 163 9.98 15.92 16.13
C LYS A 163 8.53 15.44 16.28
N SER A 164 7.56 16.34 16.12
CA SER A 164 6.13 16.05 16.30
C SER A 164 5.63 14.88 15.44
N GLU A 165 6.23 14.65 14.27
CA GLU A 165 5.83 13.54 13.42
C GLU A 165 6.10 12.15 14.02
N ALA A 166 6.92 12.06 15.06
CA ALA A 166 7.18 10.82 15.80
C ALA A 166 5.99 10.39 16.66
N TYR A 167 5.02 11.27 16.91
CA TYR A 167 3.80 10.96 17.66
C TYR A 167 2.69 10.36 16.78
N GLY A 168 2.86 10.40 15.46
CA GLY A 168 2.00 9.74 14.48
C GLY A 168 2.68 8.51 13.87
N SER A 169 2.44 7.33 14.44
CA SER A 169 2.91 6.05 13.87
C SER A 169 1.81 5.24 13.18
N PHE A 170 0.53 5.56 13.40
CA PHE A 170 -0.58 4.84 12.76
C PHE A 170 -1.05 5.57 11.49
N PHE A 171 -1.14 4.95 10.33
CA PHE A 171 -0.56 3.64 9.93
C PHE A 171 0.70 3.85 9.09
N SER A 172 1.30 2.80 8.54
CA SER A 172 2.57 2.92 7.79
C SER A 172 2.39 3.37 6.34
N GLY A 173 2.91 4.55 6.00
CA GLY A 173 2.95 5.06 4.63
C GLY A 173 3.86 4.25 3.70
N HIS A 174 5.00 3.76 4.20
CA HIS A 174 5.90 2.89 3.41
C HIS A 174 5.23 1.56 3.07
N ALA A 175 4.57 0.91 4.04
CA ALA A 175 3.80 -0.31 3.76
C ALA A 175 2.69 -0.05 2.74
N THR A 176 1.98 1.08 2.87
CA THR A 176 0.93 1.49 1.92
C THR A 176 1.48 1.63 0.51
N ALA A 177 2.54 2.43 0.34
CA ALA A 177 3.17 2.64 -0.96
C ALA A 177 3.74 1.34 -1.53
N ALA A 178 4.39 0.51 -0.72
CA ALA A 178 5.00 -0.74 -1.16
C ALA A 178 3.96 -1.76 -1.64
N PHE A 179 2.81 -1.88 -0.95
CA PHE A 179 1.72 -2.75 -1.39
C PHE A 179 0.96 -2.19 -2.59
N THR A 180 0.87 -0.87 -2.75
CA THR A 180 0.39 -0.24 -4.00
C THR A 180 1.31 -0.57 -5.17
N VAL A 181 2.63 -0.38 -4.99
CA VAL A 181 3.66 -0.73 -5.97
C VAL A 181 3.60 -2.21 -6.35
N ALA A 182 3.48 -3.11 -5.37
CA ALA A 182 3.38 -4.53 -5.66
C ALA A 182 2.13 -4.88 -6.47
N THR A 183 0.98 -4.29 -6.12
CA THR A 183 -0.29 -4.52 -6.80
C THR A 183 -0.24 -4.05 -8.25
N PHE A 184 0.27 -2.83 -8.50
CA PHE A 184 0.40 -2.31 -9.87
C PHE A 184 1.47 -3.02 -10.67
N THR A 185 2.60 -3.42 -10.07
CA THR A 185 3.64 -4.21 -10.75
C THR A 185 3.06 -5.56 -11.23
N ASP A 186 2.35 -6.28 -10.36
CA ASP A 186 1.70 -7.54 -10.73
C ASP A 186 0.65 -7.35 -11.83
N GLN A 187 -0.26 -6.39 -11.65
CA GLN A 187 -1.36 -6.18 -12.58
C GLN A 187 -0.87 -5.76 -13.96
N TRP A 188 0.07 -4.82 -14.02
CA TRP A 188 0.60 -4.33 -15.29
C TRP A 188 1.37 -5.42 -16.03
N PHE A 189 2.19 -6.20 -15.33
CA PHE A 189 2.89 -7.34 -15.92
C PHE A 189 1.91 -8.37 -16.50
N ARG A 190 0.83 -8.69 -15.78
CA ARG A 190 -0.19 -9.64 -16.25
C ARG A 190 -0.95 -9.14 -17.46
N THR A 191 -1.28 -7.86 -17.51
CA THR A 191 -1.98 -7.25 -18.64
C THR A 191 -1.07 -7.16 -19.87
N ALA A 192 0.19 -6.75 -19.71
CA ALA A 192 1.15 -6.64 -20.81
C ALA A 192 1.58 -8.02 -21.35
N TYR A 193 1.78 -9.00 -20.47
CA TYR A 193 2.30 -10.33 -20.84
C TYR A 193 1.33 -11.45 -20.43
N PRO A 194 0.11 -11.52 -21.01
CA PRO A 194 -0.93 -12.44 -20.57
C PRO A 194 -0.54 -13.91 -20.71
N ASN A 195 0.32 -14.26 -21.67
CA ASN A 195 0.78 -15.63 -21.93
C ASN A 195 2.10 -15.98 -21.22
N SER A 196 2.68 -15.06 -20.43
CA SER A 196 3.95 -15.29 -19.76
C SER A 196 3.82 -16.32 -18.62
N PRO A 197 4.70 -17.33 -18.53
CA PRO A 197 4.73 -18.27 -17.41
C PRO A 197 5.19 -17.60 -16.10
N TYR A 198 5.79 -16.41 -16.18
CA TYR A 198 6.40 -15.72 -15.03
C TYR A 198 5.42 -14.87 -14.20
N LYS A 199 4.13 -14.81 -14.55
CA LYS A 199 3.10 -14.03 -13.84
C LYS A 199 3.03 -14.36 -12.34
N GLY A 200 3.18 -15.65 -11.98
CA GLY A 200 3.20 -16.09 -10.58
C GLY A 200 4.45 -15.62 -9.84
N ILE A 201 5.61 -15.72 -10.49
CA ILE A 201 6.90 -15.28 -9.93
C ILE A 201 6.91 -13.77 -9.75
N MET A 202 6.43 -12.99 -10.74
CA MET A 202 6.34 -11.54 -10.64
C MET A 202 5.49 -11.12 -9.43
N ARG A 203 4.29 -11.70 -9.29
CA ARG A 203 3.43 -11.47 -8.11
C ARG A 203 4.16 -11.77 -6.81
N ALA A 204 4.70 -12.98 -6.68
CA ALA A 204 5.34 -13.43 -5.46
C ALA A 204 6.51 -12.52 -5.08
N SER A 205 7.35 -12.16 -6.05
CA SER A 205 8.48 -11.25 -5.85
C SER A 205 8.02 -9.86 -5.42
N ALA A 206 7.03 -9.28 -6.10
CA ALA A 206 6.53 -7.95 -5.81
C ALA A 206 5.96 -7.84 -4.38
N TYR A 207 5.10 -8.79 -3.98
CA TYR A 207 4.53 -8.80 -2.63
C TYR A 207 5.56 -9.21 -1.55
N SER A 208 6.56 -10.03 -1.88
CA SER A 208 7.65 -10.35 -0.96
C SER A 208 8.51 -9.11 -0.66
N LEU A 209 8.83 -8.31 -1.69
CA LEU A 209 9.55 -7.05 -1.50
C LEU A 209 8.73 -6.04 -0.68
N ALA A 210 7.42 -5.93 -0.94
CA ALA A 210 6.54 -5.08 -0.14
C ALA A 210 6.44 -5.52 1.33
N THR A 211 6.44 -6.84 1.56
CA THR A 211 6.47 -7.42 2.90
C THR A 211 7.81 -7.17 3.60
N LEU A 212 8.93 -7.32 2.87
CA LEU A 212 10.26 -7.03 3.39
C LEU A 212 10.38 -5.57 3.84
N GLU A 213 9.97 -4.63 2.98
CA GLU A 213 9.92 -3.19 3.30
C GLU A 213 9.10 -2.94 4.58
N SER A 214 7.92 -3.55 4.65
CA SER A 214 7.03 -3.47 5.80
C SER A 214 7.66 -4.00 7.09
N VAL A 215 8.37 -5.13 7.03
CA VAL A 215 9.11 -5.69 8.18
C VAL A 215 10.27 -4.80 8.59
N LEU A 216 11.00 -4.21 7.63
CA LEU A 216 12.07 -3.26 7.93
C LEU A 216 11.53 -2.04 8.69
N ARG A 217 10.33 -1.55 8.37
CA ARG A 217 9.70 -0.44 9.13
C ARG A 217 9.36 -0.80 10.58
N ILE A 218 9.05 -2.06 10.86
CA ILE A 218 8.88 -2.56 12.23
C ILE A 218 10.24 -2.64 12.94
N ALA A 219 11.24 -3.23 12.28
CA ALA A 219 12.59 -3.35 12.83
C ALA A 219 13.25 -1.98 13.09
N ALA A 220 13.00 -1.00 12.22
CA ALA A 220 13.43 0.39 12.35
C ALA A 220 12.71 1.16 13.48
N GLY A 221 11.80 0.52 14.22
CA GLY A 221 11.05 1.15 15.30
C GLY A 221 10.12 2.27 14.84
N LYS A 222 9.76 2.32 13.56
CA LYS A 222 8.92 3.39 12.98
C LYS A 222 7.44 3.12 13.09
N HIS A 223 7.05 1.85 13.03
CA HIS A 223 5.66 1.44 13.02
C HIS A 223 5.46 0.17 13.82
N TYR A 224 4.31 0.07 14.48
CA TYR A 224 3.84 -1.17 15.07
C TYR A 224 3.30 -2.13 14.00
N PHE A 225 3.16 -3.41 14.36
CA PHE A 225 2.63 -4.43 13.45
C PHE A 225 1.24 -4.05 12.94
N THR A 226 0.35 -3.57 13.83
CA THR A 226 -1.00 -3.15 13.42
C THR A 226 -0.96 -2.02 12.38
N GLY A 227 -0.10 -1.02 12.58
CA GLY A 227 0.05 0.08 11.63
C GLY A 227 0.62 -0.37 10.29
N VAL A 228 1.48 -1.39 10.28
CA VAL A 228 1.99 -1.97 9.03
C VAL A 228 0.91 -2.79 8.31
N LEU A 229 0.17 -3.63 9.03
CA LEU A 229 -0.91 -4.44 8.46
C LEU A 229 -2.00 -3.57 7.85
N VAL A 230 -2.44 -2.52 8.54
CA VAL A 230 -3.43 -1.57 8.00
C VAL A 230 -2.88 -0.86 6.77
N GLY A 231 -1.61 -0.43 6.78
CA GLY A 231 -0.99 0.17 5.61
C GLY A 231 -0.99 -0.75 4.39
N ALA A 232 -0.61 -2.02 4.58
CA ALA A 232 -0.67 -3.02 3.52
C ALA A 232 -2.09 -3.20 2.95
N LEU A 233 -3.09 -3.31 3.83
CA LEU A 233 -4.50 -3.44 3.44
C LEU A 233 -5.00 -2.20 2.68
N VAL A 234 -4.67 -1.00 3.14
CA VAL A 234 -5.05 0.26 2.47
C VAL A 234 -4.40 0.35 1.10
N GLY A 235 -3.08 0.09 1.00
CA GLY A 235 -2.34 0.15 -0.26
C GLY A 235 -2.92 -0.81 -1.31
N THR A 236 -3.11 -2.07 -0.94
CA THR A 236 -3.72 -3.08 -1.82
C THR A 236 -5.18 -2.78 -2.12
N GLY A 237 -5.98 -2.41 -1.12
CA GLY A 237 -7.41 -2.15 -1.29
C GLY A 237 -7.70 -0.95 -2.18
N VAL A 238 -7.01 0.18 -1.96
CA VAL A 238 -7.11 1.38 -2.82
C VAL A 238 -6.66 1.04 -4.24
N SER A 239 -5.56 0.29 -4.40
CA SER A 239 -5.08 -0.11 -5.72
C SER A 239 -6.10 -0.95 -6.47
N PHE A 240 -6.69 -1.97 -5.84
CA PHE A 240 -7.75 -2.75 -6.46
C PHE A 240 -8.99 -1.92 -6.76
N GLY A 241 -9.38 -1.00 -5.87
CA GLY A 241 -10.49 -0.08 -6.12
C GLY A 241 -10.26 0.77 -7.38
N ILE A 242 -9.06 1.35 -7.54
CA ILE A 242 -8.70 2.12 -8.73
C ILE A 242 -8.64 1.24 -9.97
N LEU A 243 -7.98 0.07 -9.90
CA LEU A 243 -7.94 -0.88 -11.01
C LEU A 243 -9.36 -1.25 -11.47
N GLU A 244 -10.24 -1.61 -10.54
CA GLU A 244 -11.59 -2.04 -10.86
C GLU A 244 -12.45 -0.91 -11.44
N MET A 245 -12.27 0.32 -10.95
CA MET A 245 -12.98 1.51 -11.43
C MET A 245 -12.64 1.87 -12.88
N HIS A 246 -11.41 1.61 -13.31
CA HIS A 246 -10.94 1.91 -14.67
C HIS A 246 -10.97 0.70 -15.60
N LYS A 247 -11.38 -0.47 -15.10
CA LYS A 247 -11.43 -1.69 -15.89
C LYS A 247 -12.55 -1.56 -16.92
N ASN A 248 -12.22 -1.76 -18.19
CA ASN A 248 -13.22 -1.83 -19.24
C ASN A 248 -14.10 -3.04 -18.96
N ARG A 249 -15.37 -2.76 -18.76
CA ARG A 249 -16.41 -3.76 -18.62
C ARG A 249 -17.29 -3.63 -19.85
N ASP A 250 -17.54 -4.74 -20.53
CA ASP A 250 -18.62 -4.86 -21.51
C ASP A 250 -19.96 -4.94 -20.74
N GLU A 251 -20.22 -3.89 -19.96
CA GLU A 251 -21.24 -3.90 -18.93
C GLU A 251 -22.57 -3.46 -19.50
N LYS A 252 -23.43 -4.44 -19.76
CA LYS A 252 -24.86 -4.24 -19.99
C LYS A 252 -25.56 -3.52 -18.83
N TYR A 253 -24.93 -3.47 -17.65
CA TYR A 253 -25.50 -2.89 -16.43
C TYR A 253 -24.44 -2.03 -15.72
N SER A 254 -24.78 -0.81 -15.30
CA SER A 254 -23.94 -0.01 -14.37
C SER A 254 -24.75 0.38 -13.14
N PHE A 255 -24.13 0.32 -11.95
CA PHE A 255 -24.76 0.74 -10.69
C PHE A 255 -24.20 2.10 -10.27
N TRP A 256 -25.07 2.99 -9.80
CA TRP A 256 -24.69 4.29 -9.25
C TRP A 256 -25.43 4.56 -7.93
N VAL A 257 -24.78 5.30 -7.04
CA VAL A 257 -25.32 5.72 -5.76
C VAL A 257 -25.00 7.19 -5.55
N GLY A 258 -26.03 7.98 -5.24
CA GLY A 258 -25.95 9.37 -4.84
C GLY A 258 -26.73 9.60 -3.54
N PRO A 259 -26.72 10.83 -2.99
CA PRO A 259 -27.47 11.15 -1.79
C PRO A 259 -28.96 10.79 -1.94
N ASN A 260 -29.44 9.82 -1.16
CA ASN A 260 -30.81 9.27 -1.20
C ASN A 260 -31.25 8.64 -2.53
N VAL A 261 -30.33 8.30 -3.43
CA VAL A 261 -30.66 7.65 -4.70
C VAL A 261 -29.67 6.55 -5.01
N ALA A 262 -30.16 5.43 -5.50
CA ALA A 262 -29.35 4.44 -6.17
C ALA A 262 -30.11 3.97 -7.42
N GLY A 263 -29.38 3.48 -8.40
CA GLY A 263 -30.01 3.01 -9.63
C GLY A 263 -29.11 2.08 -10.44
N ILE A 264 -29.71 1.53 -11.49
CA ILE A 264 -29.07 0.62 -12.44
C ILE A 264 -29.34 1.18 -13.84
N THR A 265 -28.28 1.41 -14.60
CA THR A 265 -28.38 1.76 -16.02
C THR A 265 -28.19 0.51 -16.84
N LEU A 266 -29.11 0.25 -17.77
CA LEU A 266 -29.00 -0.79 -18.78
C LEU A 266 -28.45 -0.18 -20.08
N ARG A 267 -27.36 -0.72 -20.62
CA ARG A 267 -26.80 -0.34 -21.93
C ARG A 267 -27.07 -1.48 -22.91
N PHE A 268 -27.79 -1.17 -24.00
CA PHE A 268 -28.13 -2.10 -25.09
C PHE A 268 -27.26 -1.83 -26.30
#